data_AF-D3RR01-F1
#
_entry.id   AF-D3RR01-F1
#
_cell.length_a   1.000
_cell.length_b   1.000
_cell.length_c   1.000
_cell.angle_alpha   90.00
_cell.angle_beta   90.00
_cell.angle_gamma   90.00
#
_symmetry.space_group_name_H-M   'P 1'
#
loop_
_entity.id
_entity.type
_entity.pdbx_description
1 polymer ?
#
loop_
_entity_poly.entity_id
_entity_poly.type
_entity_poly.pdbx_seq_one_letter_code
_entity_poly.pdbx_strand_id
1 'polypeptide(L)'
;MSQERPAAADTAMVPPSACHAIAAHSFRETGRWWGRFGDLKITSAFQPIFSITHRRPVGYEGLMRAQTDTGAPVSPPDAFRRARDVPECVFLDRLCRLVHIRNVLDAGEDTGWLFLNVSPLVSIHGRDHGSYFAELLAEHDLSPNRVVIEILESAIDDREQLVPAADYYRDLGCLVAIDDFGAGHSNFDRIWRLQPHIVKMDRNTIEQAAQQRQVRRLLPNLVSLLHESGSLVVMEGIETEEQALIAMDAGIDFVQGYYFGRPTSVPTEADASFPDGLCDRFRAFATGEALRYRRELRHYEQVFETAARRIAAGQPPQAACQELLCLPRVERCFILDGDGHQLGDNLMAKRTPDPRFQPLAEARGAVWSRKPYFRRAIAEPDRVQVTRPYLSLTGANMCVTLSIQLPTATGPRVYCVDLDWPA
;
A
#
# COMPACT_ATOMS: atom_id res chain seq x y z
N MET A 1 60.82 -40.47 41.93
CA MET A 1 59.66 -41.04 41.21
C MET A 1 58.39 -40.55 41.87
N SER A 2 57.80 -39.47 41.37
CA SER A 2 56.40 -39.11 41.63
C SER A 2 55.94 -38.28 40.44
N GLN A 3 55.04 -38.86 39.64
CA GLN A 3 54.33 -38.19 38.55
C GLN A 3 53.19 -37.37 39.15
N GLU A 4 53.13 -36.07 38.86
CA GLU A 4 51.92 -35.27 39.07
C GLU A 4 50.99 -35.42 37.86
N ARG A 5 49.75 -35.84 38.12
CA ARG A 5 48.64 -35.84 37.16
C ARG A 5 48.16 -34.40 36.94
N PRO A 6 47.76 -34.01 35.72
CA PRO A 6 47.07 -32.74 35.52
C PRO A 6 45.63 -32.83 36.06
N ALA A 7 45.21 -31.78 36.75
CA ALA A 7 43.87 -31.60 37.27
C ALA A 7 42.84 -31.56 36.14
N ALA A 8 41.70 -32.22 36.37
CA ALA A 8 40.54 -32.15 35.50
C ALA A 8 40.04 -30.70 35.41
N ALA A 9 39.92 -30.19 34.19
CA ALA A 9 39.24 -28.93 33.94
C ALA A 9 37.74 -29.13 34.21
N ASP A 10 37.23 -28.46 35.24
CA ASP A 10 35.80 -28.26 35.45
C ASP A 10 35.22 -27.57 34.20
N THR A 11 34.50 -28.33 33.38
CA THR A 11 33.60 -27.78 32.37
C THR A 11 32.45 -27.07 33.10
N ALA A 12 32.66 -25.78 33.39
CA ALA A 12 31.59 -24.89 33.77
C ALA A 12 30.50 -24.92 32.68
N MET A 13 29.33 -25.43 33.04
CA MET A 13 28.16 -25.55 32.17
C MET A 13 27.76 -24.16 31.70
N VAL A 14 27.99 -23.85 30.42
CA VAL A 14 27.50 -22.62 29.78
C VAL A 14 25.98 -22.59 29.96
N PRO A 15 25.39 -21.52 30.51
CA PRO A 15 23.94 -21.45 30.66
C PRO A 15 23.28 -21.64 29.30
N PRO A 16 22.16 -22.38 29.19
CA PRO A 16 21.50 -22.61 27.91
C PRO A 16 21.18 -21.27 27.23
N SER A 17 21.49 -21.16 25.94
CA SER A 17 21.03 -20.01 25.14
C SER A 17 19.51 -19.87 25.24
N ALA A 18 18.98 -18.66 25.07
CA ALA A 18 17.53 -18.44 25.06
C ALA A 18 16.84 -19.31 23.97
N CYS A 19 17.53 -19.59 22.86
CA CYS A 19 17.11 -20.54 21.83
C CYS A 19 16.89 -21.95 22.37
N HIS A 20 17.82 -22.47 23.17
CA HIS A 20 17.69 -23.80 23.75
C HIS A 20 16.50 -23.91 24.72
N ALA A 21 16.28 -22.88 25.53
CA ALA A 21 15.15 -22.84 26.46
C ALA A 21 13.79 -22.84 25.74
N ILE A 22 13.65 -22.08 24.64
CA ILE A 22 12.40 -22.04 23.86
C ILE A 22 12.23 -23.32 23.04
N ALA A 23 13.32 -23.86 22.49
CA ALA A 23 13.31 -25.11 21.73
C ALA A 23 12.80 -26.30 22.55
N ALA A 24 13.04 -26.35 23.86
CA ALA A 24 12.52 -27.38 24.75
C ALA A 24 10.97 -27.43 24.81
N HIS A 25 10.29 -26.36 24.38
CA HIS A 25 8.83 -26.26 24.32
C HIS A 25 8.27 -26.48 22.91
N SER A 26 9.10 -26.93 21.97
CA SER A 26 8.69 -27.22 20.60
C SER A 26 8.84 -28.71 20.31
N PHE A 27 7.82 -29.29 19.70
CA PHE A 27 7.67 -30.73 19.51
C PHE A 27 7.29 -31.01 18.06
N ARG A 28 7.57 -32.23 17.59
CA ARG A 28 7.21 -32.67 16.24
C ARG A 28 6.20 -33.80 16.32
N GLU A 29 5.08 -33.65 15.61
CA GLU A 29 4.01 -34.65 15.54
C GLU A 29 3.47 -34.71 14.11
N THR A 30 3.29 -35.91 13.56
CA THR A 30 2.82 -36.11 12.17
C THR A 30 3.60 -35.31 11.13
N GLY A 31 4.92 -35.18 11.32
CA GLY A 31 5.82 -34.44 10.42
C GLY A 31 5.76 -32.91 10.56
N ARG A 32 4.99 -32.35 11.50
CA ARG A 32 4.87 -30.90 11.72
C ARG A 32 5.32 -30.49 13.11
N TRP A 33 5.91 -29.31 13.20
CA TRP A 33 6.32 -28.70 14.46
C TRP A 33 5.16 -27.94 15.10
N TRP A 34 5.09 -28.01 16.42
CA TRP A 34 4.14 -27.28 17.25
C TRP A 34 4.81 -26.88 18.57
N GLY A 35 4.29 -25.84 19.23
CA GLY A 35 4.79 -25.32 20.50
C GLY A 35 3.82 -25.53 21.65
N ARG A 36 4.34 -25.75 22.86
CA ARG A 36 3.55 -25.82 24.11
C ARG A 36 3.70 -24.52 24.91
N PHE A 37 2.59 -23.86 25.20
CA PHE A 37 2.54 -22.72 26.11
C PHE A 37 1.40 -22.90 27.12
N GLY A 38 1.72 -23.26 28.36
CA GLY A 38 0.70 -23.66 29.34
C GLY A 38 -0.13 -24.85 28.83
N ASP A 39 -1.45 -24.67 28.79
CA ASP A 39 -2.43 -25.62 28.24
C ASP A 39 -2.68 -25.47 26.72
N LEU A 40 -1.94 -24.57 26.06
CA LEU A 40 -2.09 -24.31 24.62
C LEU A 40 -1.10 -25.12 23.79
N LYS A 41 -1.63 -25.69 22.71
CA LYS A 41 -0.87 -26.19 21.56
C LYS A 41 -0.88 -25.13 20.45
N ILE A 42 0.30 -24.65 20.10
CA ILE A 42 0.54 -23.61 19.10
C ILE A 42 1.03 -24.25 17.82
N THR A 43 0.36 -23.99 16.70
CA THR A 43 0.71 -24.49 15.37
C THR A 43 0.80 -23.36 14.35
N SER A 44 1.37 -23.65 13.18
CA SER A 44 1.46 -22.70 12.07
C SER A 44 0.34 -22.92 11.05
N ALA A 45 -0.21 -21.83 10.56
CA ALA A 45 -0.81 -21.76 9.23
C ALA A 45 0.02 -20.76 8.39
N PHE A 46 0.05 -20.97 7.08
CA PHE A 46 0.80 -20.15 6.13
C PHE A 46 -0.14 -19.65 5.06
N GLN A 47 -0.22 -18.34 4.89
CA GLN A 47 -1.02 -17.75 3.81
C GLN A 47 -0.10 -17.19 2.72
N PRO A 48 -0.33 -17.54 1.44
CA PRO A 48 0.52 -17.07 0.36
C PRO A 48 0.33 -15.59 0.09
N ILE A 49 1.44 -14.90 -0.20
CA ILE A 49 1.49 -13.54 -0.72
C ILE A 49 1.96 -13.63 -2.17
N PHE A 50 1.11 -13.22 -3.10
CA PHE A 50 1.38 -13.34 -4.54
C PHE A 50 1.92 -12.06 -5.13
N SER A 51 2.91 -12.17 -6.02
CA SER A 51 3.24 -11.07 -6.92
C SER A 51 2.32 -11.06 -8.13
N ILE A 52 1.70 -9.90 -8.38
CA ILE A 52 0.88 -9.67 -9.57
C ILE A 52 1.74 -9.80 -10.83
N THR A 53 2.92 -9.18 -10.84
CA THR A 53 3.82 -9.17 -12.01
C THR A 53 4.39 -10.55 -12.32
N HIS A 54 4.88 -11.26 -11.30
CA HIS A 54 5.49 -12.57 -11.48
C HIS A 54 4.47 -13.72 -11.55
N ARG A 55 3.21 -13.47 -11.14
CA ARG A 55 2.10 -14.43 -11.13
C ARG A 55 2.40 -15.71 -10.34
N ARG A 56 3.08 -15.56 -9.22
CA ARG A 56 3.45 -16.65 -8.30
C ARG A 56 3.57 -16.15 -6.87
N PRO A 57 3.52 -17.04 -5.87
CA PRO A 57 3.85 -16.69 -4.50
C PRO A 57 5.28 -16.12 -4.43
N VAL A 58 5.47 -15.04 -3.68
CA VAL A 58 6.78 -14.49 -3.34
C VAL A 58 7.15 -14.75 -1.88
N GLY A 59 6.19 -15.22 -1.10
CA GLY A 59 6.36 -15.57 0.29
C GLY A 59 5.06 -16.02 0.93
N TYR A 60 5.15 -16.31 2.22
CA TYR A 60 4.03 -16.74 3.04
C TYR A 60 4.04 -16.03 4.40
N GLU A 61 2.88 -15.63 4.86
CA GLU A 61 2.68 -15.13 6.22
C GLU A 61 2.50 -16.27 7.20
N GLY A 62 3.36 -16.31 8.23
CA GLY A 62 3.25 -17.23 9.35
C GLY A 62 2.18 -16.79 10.33
N LEU A 63 1.04 -17.47 10.32
CA LEU A 63 -0.09 -17.19 11.18
C LEU A 63 -0.18 -18.21 12.31
N MET A 64 -0.17 -17.73 13.55
CA MET A 64 -0.42 -18.56 14.73
C MET A 64 -1.81 -19.20 14.67
N ARG A 65 -1.89 -20.50 15.00
CA ARG A 65 -3.13 -21.16 15.42
C ARG A 65 -2.93 -21.73 16.82
N ALA A 66 -3.88 -21.48 17.71
CA ALA A 66 -3.83 -21.98 19.08
C ALA A 66 -5.06 -22.84 19.37
N GLN A 67 -4.86 -23.90 20.14
CA GLN A 67 -5.93 -24.74 20.65
C GLN A 67 -5.61 -25.21 22.07
N THR A 68 -6.64 -25.44 22.89
CA THR A 68 -6.50 -26.04 24.23
C THR A 68 -6.14 -27.53 24.12
N ASP A 69 -5.75 -28.14 25.24
CA ASP A 69 -5.56 -29.59 25.34
C ASP A 69 -6.82 -30.40 24.97
N THR A 70 -8.01 -29.82 25.12
CA THR A 70 -9.30 -30.40 24.67
C THR A 70 -9.56 -30.25 23.18
N GLY A 71 -8.68 -29.56 22.44
CA GLY A 71 -8.81 -29.31 21.01
C GLY A 71 -9.68 -28.10 20.63
N ALA A 72 -10.14 -27.30 21.59
CA ALA A 72 -10.94 -26.11 21.30
C ALA A 72 -10.05 -24.99 20.73
N PRO A 73 -10.42 -24.35 19.60
CA PRO A 73 -9.63 -23.27 19.01
C PRO A 73 -9.65 -22.03 19.90
N VAL A 74 -8.50 -21.34 19.95
CA VAL A 74 -8.28 -20.09 20.71
C VAL A 74 -7.74 -19.05 19.74
N SER A 75 -8.31 -17.84 19.76
CA SER A 75 -7.84 -16.75 18.91
C SER A 75 -6.42 -16.33 19.32
N PRO A 76 -5.57 -15.82 18.41
CA PRO A 76 -4.25 -15.32 18.79
C PRO A 76 -4.31 -14.24 19.89
N PRO A 77 -5.19 -13.21 19.83
CA PRO A 77 -5.34 -12.26 20.93
C PRO A 77 -5.70 -12.91 22.27
N ASP A 78 -6.58 -13.92 22.28
CA ASP A 78 -6.92 -14.68 23.49
C ASP A 78 -5.74 -15.51 24.01
N ALA A 79 -4.93 -16.08 23.12
CA ALA A 79 -3.73 -16.83 23.49
C ALA A 79 -2.70 -15.91 24.16
N PHE A 80 -2.44 -14.73 23.59
CA PHE A 80 -1.55 -13.73 24.19
C PHE A 80 -2.10 -13.17 25.50
N ARG A 81 -3.42 -13.06 25.67
CA ARG A 81 -4.05 -12.72 26.97
C ARG A 81 -3.78 -13.74 28.09
N ARG A 82 -3.34 -14.97 27.77
CA ARG A 82 -2.98 -15.97 28.78
C ARG A 82 -1.59 -15.77 29.39
N ALA A 83 -0.71 -15.01 28.72
CA ALA A 83 0.56 -14.64 29.29
C ALA A 83 0.34 -13.69 30.47
N ARG A 84 0.96 -13.99 31.61
CA ARG A 84 0.73 -13.26 32.87
C ARG A 84 1.54 -11.97 32.98
N ASP A 85 2.66 -11.90 32.27
CA ASP A 85 3.61 -10.80 32.30
C ASP A 85 4.33 -10.64 30.95
N VAL A 86 5.17 -9.59 30.85
CA VAL A 86 5.95 -9.30 29.63
C VAL A 86 6.89 -10.45 29.24
N PRO A 87 7.66 -11.08 30.17
CA PRO A 87 8.47 -12.26 29.84
C PRO A 87 7.69 -13.41 29.20
N GLU A 88 6.49 -13.73 29.68
CA GLU A 88 5.66 -14.77 29.07
C GLU A 88 5.15 -14.38 27.68
N CYS A 89 4.79 -13.11 27.47
CA CYS A 89 4.46 -12.60 26.13
C CYS A 89 5.63 -12.74 25.16
N VAL A 90 6.84 -12.38 25.61
CA VAL A 90 8.07 -12.52 24.82
C VAL A 90 8.36 -13.98 24.51
N PHE A 91 8.18 -14.86 25.49
CA PHE A 91 8.36 -16.30 25.30
C PHE A 91 7.39 -16.86 24.25
N LEU A 92 6.10 -16.52 24.34
CA LEU A 92 5.08 -16.98 23.38
C LEU A 92 5.38 -16.48 21.96
N ASP A 93 5.71 -15.19 21.80
CA ASP A 93 6.10 -14.63 20.49
C ASP A 93 7.29 -15.37 19.88
N ARG A 94 8.35 -15.60 20.67
CA ARG A 94 9.54 -16.32 20.23
C ARG A 94 9.26 -17.78 19.87
N LEU A 95 8.39 -18.45 20.64
CA LEU A 95 7.95 -19.81 20.36
C LEU A 95 7.18 -19.88 19.02
N CYS A 96 6.33 -18.90 18.73
CA CYS A 96 5.63 -18.83 17.44
C CYS A 96 6.60 -18.73 16.28
N ARG A 97 7.55 -17.78 16.36
CA ARG A 97 8.57 -17.59 15.32
C ARG A 97 9.40 -18.85 15.10
N LEU A 98 9.82 -19.52 16.17
CA LEU A 98 10.53 -20.81 16.08
C LEU A 98 9.69 -21.88 15.36
N VAL A 99 8.42 -22.03 15.73
CA VAL A 99 7.52 -23.03 15.13
C VAL A 99 7.26 -22.71 13.65
N HIS A 100 7.09 -21.44 13.28
CA HIS A 100 6.95 -21.02 11.89
C HIS A 100 8.22 -21.31 11.07
N ILE A 101 9.40 -20.96 11.59
CA ILE A 101 10.68 -21.21 10.91
C ILE A 101 10.90 -22.71 10.68
N ARG A 102 10.67 -23.54 11.69
CA ARG A 102 10.84 -24.99 11.52
C ARG A 102 9.87 -25.58 10.52
N ASN A 103 8.61 -25.14 10.52
CA ASN A 103 7.62 -25.62 9.58
C ASN A 103 7.85 -25.12 8.14
N VAL A 104 8.37 -23.90 7.94
CA VAL A 104 8.69 -23.43 6.58
C VAL A 104 9.90 -24.16 6.00
N LEU A 105 10.92 -24.45 6.82
CA LEU A 105 12.12 -25.17 6.40
C LEU A 105 11.82 -26.64 6.05
N ASP A 106 10.96 -27.29 6.83
CA ASP A 106 10.49 -28.65 6.53
C ASP A 106 9.67 -28.73 5.21
N ALA A 107 9.12 -27.61 4.74
CA ALA A 107 8.38 -27.54 3.48
C ALA A 107 9.26 -27.35 2.23
N GLY A 108 10.52 -26.94 2.40
CA GLY A 108 11.51 -26.80 1.34
C GLY A 108 12.04 -25.38 1.12
N GLU A 109 13.09 -25.27 0.30
CA GLU A 109 13.86 -24.02 0.12
C GLU A 109 13.17 -22.97 -0.79
N ASP A 110 12.22 -23.38 -1.65
CA ASP A 110 11.63 -22.50 -2.68
C ASP A 110 10.36 -21.74 -2.22
N THR A 111 10.17 -21.60 -0.91
CA THR A 111 9.00 -20.95 -0.31
C THR A 111 9.03 -19.41 -0.35
N GLY A 112 10.11 -18.82 -0.87
CA GLY A 112 10.29 -17.36 -0.92
C GLY A 112 10.51 -16.75 0.47
N TRP A 113 9.90 -15.59 0.71
CA TRP A 113 9.94 -14.86 1.98
C TRP A 113 9.02 -15.48 3.04
N LEU A 114 9.48 -15.53 4.29
CA LEU A 114 8.65 -15.80 5.45
C LEU A 114 8.32 -14.48 6.15
N PHE A 115 7.04 -14.10 6.14
CA PHE A 115 6.55 -12.94 6.87
C PHE A 115 6.22 -13.35 8.31
N LEU A 116 6.81 -12.65 9.27
CA LEU A 116 6.67 -12.92 10.69
C LEU A 116 6.19 -11.67 11.43
N ASN A 117 5.03 -11.80 12.06
CA ASN A 117 4.54 -10.84 13.02
C ASN A 117 5.47 -10.77 14.25
N VAL A 118 5.82 -9.56 14.68
CA VAL A 118 6.59 -9.34 15.91
C VAL A 118 5.81 -8.44 16.85
N SER A 119 5.59 -8.91 18.08
CA SER A 119 5.00 -8.08 19.11
C SER A 119 5.90 -6.86 19.41
N PRO A 120 5.35 -5.64 19.49
CA PRO A 120 6.15 -4.46 19.77
C PRO A 120 6.82 -4.49 21.14
N LEU A 121 6.22 -5.15 22.13
CA LEU A 121 6.83 -5.36 23.45
C LEU A 121 8.15 -6.16 23.34
N VAL A 122 8.24 -7.07 22.36
CA VAL A 122 9.45 -7.83 22.05
C VAL A 122 10.46 -6.98 21.28
N SER A 123 9.99 -6.11 20.40
CA SER A 123 10.79 -5.17 19.63
C SER A 123 11.47 -4.11 20.50
N ILE A 124 10.74 -3.55 21.48
CA ILE A 124 11.23 -2.54 22.43
C ILE A 124 12.35 -3.09 23.32
N HIS A 125 12.15 -4.28 23.88
CA HIS A 125 13.13 -4.92 24.78
C HIS A 125 14.13 -5.81 24.05
N GLY A 126 14.15 -5.78 22.71
CA GLY A 126 14.98 -6.67 21.88
C GLY A 126 16.48 -6.52 22.16
N ARG A 127 16.96 -5.30 22.44
CA ARG A 127 18.36 -5.07 22.83
C ARG A 127 18.68 -5.56 24.25
N ASP A 128 17.71 -5.49 25.17
CA ASP A 128 17.84 -5.97 26.55
C ASP A 128 17.64 -7.49 26.67
N HIS A 129 17.07 -8.15 25.66
CA HIS A 129 16.75 -9.58 25.65
C HIS A 129 17.58 -10.41 24.64
N GLY A 130 18.66 -9.83 24.12
CA GLY A 130 19.76 -10.54 23.46
C GLY A 130 19.57 -10.92 21.98
N SER A 131 20.63 -11.51 21.43
CA SER A 131 20.82 -12.02 20.06
C SER A 131 19.88 -13.16 19.65
N TYR A 132 18.79 -13.43 20.38
CA TYR A 132 17.92 -14.60 20.19
C TYR A 132 17.51 -14.79 18.73
N PHE A 133 17.05 -13.73 18.05
CA PHE A 133 16.56 -13.90 16.68
C PHE A 133 17.71 -14.19 15.71
N ALA A 134 18.87 -13.55 15.89
CA ALA A 134 20.06 -13.84 15.09
C ALA A 134 20.56 -15.28 15.32
N GLU A 135 20.59 -15.73 16.59
CA GLU A 135 20.91 -17.11 16.95
C GLU A 135 19.91 -18.10 16.36
N LEU A 136 18.61 -17.80 16.43
CA LEU A 136 17.54 -18.63 15.89
C LEU A 136 17.71 -18.85 14.38
N LEU A 137 17.99 -17.77 13.64
CA LEU A 137 18.24 -17.85 12.20
C LEU A 137 19.51 -18.66 11.90
N ALA A 138 20.60 -18.41 12.64
CA ALA A 138 21.87 -19.12 12.47
C ALA A 138 21.77 -20.62 12.79
N GLU A 139 21.06 -21.00 13.86
CA GLU A 139 20.83 -22.40 14.25
C GLU A 139 20.06 -23.21 13.20
N HIS A 140 19.26 -22.54 12.38
CA HIS A 140 18.42 -23.17 11.35
C HIS A 140 18.90 -22.88 9.92
N ASP A 141 20.08 -22.27 9.76
CA ASP A 141 20.66 -21.87 8.46
C ASP A 141 19.68 -21.06 7.58
N LEU A 142 18.81 -20.26 8.21
CA LEU A 142 17.84 -19.42 7.51
C LEU A 142 18.45 -18.05 7.25
N SER A 143 18.75 -17.76 5.99
CA SER A 143 19.26 -16.44 5.59
C SER A 143 18.30 -15.32 6.01
N PRO A 144 18.76 -14.26 6.72
CA PRO A 144 17.93 -13.15 7.15
C PRO A 144 17.15 -12.45 6.04
N ASN A 145 17.71 -12.39 4.82
CA ASN A 145 17.04 -11.79 3.64
C ASN A 145 15.81 -12.56 3.15
N ARG A 146 15.57 -13.77 3.69
CA ARG A 146 14.35 -14.55 3.47
C ARG A 146 13.25 -14.24 4.47
N VAL A 147 13.48 -13.34 5.42
CA VAL A 147 12.53 -13.00 6.46
C VAL A 147 12.05 -11.56 6.30
N VAL A 148 10.74 -11.38 6.36
CA VAL A 148 10.09 -10.07 6.47
C VAL A 148 9.51 -9.95 7.86
N ILE A 149 9.93 -8.93 8.61
CA ILE A 149 9.40 -8.65 9.95
C ILE A 149 8.25 -7.67 9.83
N GLU A 150 7.07 -8.09 10.26
CA GLU A 150 5.86 -7.26 10.26
C GLU A 150 5.72 -6.53 11.59
N ILE A 151 5.63 -5.20 11.49
CA ILE A 151 5.42 -4.31 12.62
C ILE A 151 4.03 -3.70 12.47
N LEU A 152 3.14 -4.00 13.43
CA LEU A 152 1.79 -3.44 13.47
C LEU A 152 1.83 -1.91 13.65
N GLU A 153 1.10 -1.18 12.80
CA GLU A 153 1.01 0.29 12.85
C GLU A 153 0.47 0.80 14.19
N SER A 154 -0.52 0.09 14.76
CA SER A 154 -1.27 0.50 15.96
C SER A 154 -0.55 0.26 17.28
N ALA A 155 0.56 -0.46 17.25
CA ALA A 155 0.92 -1.26 18.41
C ALA A 155 1.86 -0.54 19.40
N ILE A 156 2.27 0.71 19.14
CA ILE A 156 2.91 1.59 20.13
C ILE A 156 2.61 3.08 19.83
N ASP A 157 2.16 3.82 20.84
CA ASP A 157 2.10 5.30 20.85
C ASP A 157 3.49 5.94 20.97
N ASP A 158 4.48 5.18 21.45
CA ASP A 158 5.84 5.64 21.72
C ASP A 158 6.74 5.53 20.49
N ARG A 159 6.73 6.61 19.71
CA ARG A 159 7.41 6.76 18.42
C ARG A 159 8.93 6.56 18.50
N GLU A 160 9.54 6.71 19.68
CA GLU A 160 10.99 6.68 19.85
C GLU A 160 11.57 5.25 19.84
N GLN A 161 10.76 4.22 20.08
CA GLN A 161 11.26 2.85 20.27
C GLN A 161 11.06 1.94 19.04
N LEU A 162 10.20 2.33 18.10
CA LEU A 162 9.93 1.55 16.88
C LEU A 162 11.07 1.61 15.86
N VAL A 163 11.71 2.77 15.69
CA VAL A 163 12.81 2.95 14.73
C VAL A 163 14.02 2.09 15.13
N PRO A 164 14.53 2.11 16.38
CA PRO A 164 15.65 1.25 16.78
C PRO A 164 15.38 -0.25 16.62
N ALA A 165 14.11 -0.67 16.73
CA ALA A 165 13.74 -2.07 16.53
C ALA A 165 13.71 -2.45 15.04
N ALA A 166 13.14 -1.60 14.18
CA ALA A 166 13.20 -1.80 12.74
C ALA A 166 14.66 -1.81 12.23
N ASP A 167 15.50 -0.91 12.76
CA ASP A 167 16.92 -0.85 12.44
C ASP A 167 17.65 -2.14 12.84
N TYR A 168 17.37 -2.69 14.02
CA TYR A 168 17.95 -3.97 14.45
C TYR A 168 17.70 -5.11 13.44
N TYR A 169 16.46 -5.25 12.96
CA TYR A 169 16.14 -6.29 11.98
C TYR A 169 16.75 -6.01 10.60
N ARG A 170 16.82 -4.74 10.19
CA ARG A 170 17.47 -4.34 8.94
C ARG A 170 18.98 -4.60 8.98
N ASP A 171 19.63 -4.28 10.09
CA ASP A 171 21.06 -4.51 10.30
C ASP A 171 21.40 -6.01 10.31
N LEU A 172 20.47 -6.86 10.74
CA LEU A 172 20.58 -8.31 10.63
C LEU A 172 20.44 -8.81 9.17
N GLY A 173 19.90 -8.00 8.28
CA GLY A 173 19.65 -8.33 6.87
C GLY A 173 18.21 -8.76 6.55
N CYS A 174 17.28 -8.61 7.49
CA CYS A 174 15.86 -8.85 7.26
C CYS A 174 15.20 -7.69 6.52
N LEU A 175 14.10 -8.00 5.84
CA LEU A 175 13.16 -6.98 5.37
C LEU A 175 12.22 -6.58 6.52
N VAL A 176 11.67 -5.38 6.42
CA VAL A 176 10.76 -4.82 7.41
C VAL A 176 9.50 -4.36 6.68
N ALA A 177 8.35 -4.78 7.18
CA ALA A 177 7.04 -4.40 6.72
C ALA A 177 6.28 -3.64 7.81
N ILE A 178 5.46 -2.67 7.40
CA ILE A 178 4.40 -2.12 8.26
C ILE A 178 3.09 -2.81 7.91
N ASP A 179 2.35 -3.21 8.94
CA ASP A 179 1.08 -3.92 8.81
C ASP A 179 -0.13 -3.05 9.22
N ASP A 180 -1.30 -3.36 8.67
CA ASP A 180 -2.58 -2.62 8.87
C ASP A 180 -2.55 -1.13 8.44
N PHE A 181 -1.80 -0.78 7.39
CA PHE A 181 -1.83 0.59 6.87
C PHE A 181 -3.20 0.90 6.22
N GLY A 182 -3.90 1.90 6.75
CA GLY A 182 -5.21 2.37 6.31
C GLY A 182 -6.35 2.18 7.33
N ALA A 183 -6.16 1.39 8.39
CA ALA A 183 -7.24 0.97 9.31
C ALA A 183 -7.78 2.07 10.26
N GLY A 184 -7.24 3.30 10.24
CA GLY A 184 -7.78 4.42 11.03
C GLY A 184 -6.88 5.66 11.15
N HIS A 185 -5.79 5.54 11.93
CA HIS A 185 -4.85 6.65 12.24
C HIS A 185 -3.52 6.55 11.49
N SER A 186 -3.54 6.00 10.27
CA SER A 186 -2.31 5.75 9.51
C SER A 186 -1.54 7.03 9.27
N ASN A 187 -0.30 7.04 9.75
CA ASN A 187 0.52 8.24 9.77
C ASN A 187 1.68 8.10 8.79
N PHE A 188 1.64 8.83 7.68
CA PHE A 188 2.73 8.86 6.71
C PHE A 188 4.09 9.22 7.32
N ASP A 189 4.13 9.97 8.42
CA ASP A 189 5.36 10.24 9.16
C ASP A 189 6.05 8.95 9.65
N ARG A 190 5.29 7.88 9.95
CA ARG A 190 5.85 6.56 10.31
C ARG A 190 6.55 5.90 9.14
N ILE A 191 5.99 5.98 7.93
CA ILE A 191 6.61 5.45 6.71
C ILE A 191 7.98 6.10 6.49
N TRP A 192 8.05 7.43 6.62
CA TRP A 192 9.32 8.16 6.43
C TRP A 192 10.37 7.86 7.49
N ARG A 193 9.96 7.61 8.74
CA ARG A 193 10.89 7.30 9.84
C ARG A 193 11.36 5.86 9.83
N LEU A 194 10.43 4.92 9.64
CA LEU A 194 10.72 3.49 9.65
C LEU A 194 11.38 3.02 8.35
N GLN A 195 11.16 3.75 7.25
CA GLN A 195 11.66 3.41 5.91
C GLN A 195 11.46 1.92 5.61
N PRO A 196 10.20 1.43 5.70
CA PRO A 196 9.94 0.01 5.52
C PRO A 196 10.18 -0.39 4.06
N HIS A 197 10.57 -1.64 3.86
CA HIS A 197 10.71 -2.21 2.53
C HIS A 197 9.34 -2.56 1.93
N ILE A 198 8.37 -2.89 2.79
CA ILE A 198 7.03 -3.32 2.41
C ILE A 198 5.98 -2.59 3.26
N VAL A 199 4.86 -2.22 2.67
CA VAL A 199 3.69 -1.68 3.37
C VAL A 199 2.50 -2.55 3.03
N LYS A 200 1.90 -3.17 4.06
CA LYS A 200 0.69 -3.98 3.93
C LYS A 200 -0.51 -3.08 4.21
N MET A 201 -1.37 -2.97 3.21
CA MET A 201 -2.58 -2.18 3.24
C MET A 201 -3.75 -3.02 3.74
N ASP A 202 -4.44 -2.50 4.76
CA ASP A 202 -5.55 -3.17 5.41
C ASP A 202 -6.72 -3.42 4.44
N ARG A 203 -7.41 -4.54 4.67
CA ARG A 203 -8.56 -5.01 3.88
C ARG A 203 -9.68 -3.98 3.74
N ASN A 204 -9.90 -3.11 4.72
CA ASN A 204 -10.97 -2.11 4.63
C ASN A 204 -10.71 -1.14 3.46
N THR A 205 -9.43 -0.91 3.11
CA THR A 205 -9.08 -0.03 1.98
C THR A 205 -9.61 -0.59 0.66
N ILE A 206 -9.41 -1.87 0.40
CA ILE A 206 -9.87 -2.49 -0.85
C ILE A 206 -11.38 -2.71 -0.86
N GLU A 207 -11.99 -3.04 0.28
CA GLU A 207 -13.45 -3.11 0.42
C GLU A 207 -14.10 -1.75 0.12
N GLN A 208 -13.57 -0.66 0.67
CA GLN A 208 -14.05 0.69 0.38
C GLN A 208 -13.80 1.09 -1.08
N ALA A 209 -12.66 0.72 -1.67
CA ALA A 209 -12.38 0.98 -3.08
C ALA A 209 -13.36 0.24 -4.01
N ALA A 210 -13.78 -0.98 -3.66
CA ALA A 210 -14.80 -1.70 -4.42
C ALA A 210 -16.17 -1.02 -4.36
N GLN A 211 -16.52 -0.41 -3.22
CA GLN A 211 -17.84 0.22 -3.02
C GLN A 211 -17.89 1.69 -3.43
N GLN A 212 -16.78 2.41 -3.34
CA GLN A 212 -16.71 3.87 -3.46
C GLN A 212 -15.71 4.30 -4.55
N ARG A 213 -16.24 4.91 -5.61
CA ARG A 213 -15.43 5.43 -6.73
C ARG A 213 -14.36 6.44 -6.28
N GLN A 214 -14.66 7.25 -5.27
CA GLN A 214 -13.71 8.22 -4.73
C GLN A 214 -12.46 7.52 -4.16
N VAL A 215 -12.64 6.48 -3.34
CA VAL A 215 -11.53 5.73 -2.73
C VAL A 215 -10.73 5.02 -3.81
N ARG A 216 -11.42 4.35 -4.75
CA ARG A 216 -10.79 3.70 -5.90
C ARG A 216 -9.93 4.64 -6.74
N ARG A 217 -10.40 5.87 -6.98
CA ARG A 217 -9.65 6.88 -7.74
C ARG A 217 -8.42 7.41 -7.00
N LEU A 218 -8.45 7.43 -5.67
CA LEU A 218 -7.35 7.92 -4.83
C LEU A 218 -6.27 6.86 -4.61
N LEU A 219 -6.66 5.57 -4.62
CA LEU A 219 -5.77 4.45 -4.33
C LEU A 219 -4.47 4.43 -5.17
N PRO A 220 -4.48 4.64 -6.50
CA PRO A 220 -3.24 4.70 -7.28
C PRO A 220 -2.27 5.81 -6.84
N ASN A 221 -2.78 6.95 -6.38
CA ASN A 221 -1.93 8.03 -5.89
C ASN A 221 -1.31 7.68 -4.54
N LEU A 222 -2.07 6.98 -3.69
CA LEU A 222 -1.58 6.51 -2.40
C LEU A 222 -0.46 5.48 -2.59
N VAL A 223 -0.65 4.51 -3.49
CA VAL A 223 0.37 3.53 -3.87
C VAL A 223 1.62 4.21 -4.43
N SER A 224 1.44 5.18 -5.34
CA SER A 224 2.56 5.96 -5.88
C SER A 224 3.38 6.68 -4.80
N LEU A 225 2.73 7.22 -3.76
CA LEU A 225 3.43 7.85 -2.63
C LEU A 225 4.25 6.84 -1.82
N LEU A 226 3.73 5.62 -1.63
CA LEU A 226 4.46 4.54 -0.94
C LEU A 226 5.66 4.07 -1.78
N HIS A 227 5.50 3.93 -3.10
CA HIS A 227 6.61 3.64 -4.01
C HIS A 227 7.67 4.73 -3.98
N GLU A 228 7.28 6.01 -3.99
CA GLU A 228 8.20 7.15 -3.89
C GLU A 228 8.94 7.20 -2.54
N SER A 229 8.35 6.65 -1.48
CA SER A 229 9.04 6.44 -0.19
C SER A 229 9.99 5.24 -0.16
N GLY A 230 10.06 4.46 -1.24
CA GLY A 230 10.95 3.29 -1.37
C GLY A 230 10.34 1.97 -0.88
N SER A 231 9.02 1.88 -0.72
CA SER A 231 8.34 0.68 -0.22
C SER A 231 7.54 -0.01 -1.31
N LEU A 232 7.58 -1.35 -1.35
CA LEU A 232 6.63 -2.18 -2.10
C LEU A 232 5.31 -2.26 -1.34
N VAL A 233 4.20 -2.49 -2.04
CA VAL A 233 2.87 -2.49 -1.44
C VAL A 233 2.21 -3.88 -1.55
N VAL A 234 1.76 -4.39 -0.41
CA VAL A 234 0.88 -5.57 -0.32
C VAL A 234 -0.54 -5.08 -0.07
N MET A 235 -1.51 -5.54 -0.83
CA MET A 235 -2.93 -5.36 -0.50
C MET A 235 -3.49 -6.63 0.13
N GLU A 236 -4.03 -6.51 1.34
CA GLU A 236 -4.59 -7.63 2.08
C GLU A 236 -6.10 -7.78 1.91
N GLY A 237 -6.61 -8.95 2.31
CA GLY A 237 -8.04 -9.22 2.33
C GLY A 237 -8.71 -9.26 0.96
N ILE A 238 -7.98 -9.63 -0.10
CA ILE A 238 -8.60 -9.83 -1.43
C ILE A 238 -9.47 -11.10 -1.43
N GLU A 239 -10.78 -10.93 -1.49
CA GLU A 239 -11.76 -12.01 -1.49
C GLU A 239 -12.49 -12.18 -2.82
N THR A 240 -12.50 -11.15 -3.68
CA THR A 240 -13.19 -11.18 -4.98
C THR A 240 -12.28 -10.81 -6.13
N GLU A 241 -12.65 -11.24 -7.33
CA GLU A 241 -11.97 -10.84 -8.56
C GLU A 241 -12.02 -9.33 -8.78
N GLU A 242 -13.14 -8.68 -8.49
CA GLU A 242 -13.26 -7.23 -8.64
C GLU A 242 -12.23 -6.48 -7.78
N GLN A 243 -12.05 -6.92 -6.52
CA GLN A 243 -11.01 -6.37 -5.64
C GLN A 243 -9.61 -6.61 -6.21
N ALA A 244 -9.33 -7.80 -6.76
CA ALA A 244 -8.04 -8.08 -7.41
C ALA A 244 -7.78 -7.14 -8.61
N LEU A 245 -8.79 -6.92 -9.46
CA LEU A 245 -8.68 -6.01 -10.60
C LEU A 245 -8.45 -4.56 -10.18
N ILE A 246 -9.10 -4.12 -9.09
CA ILE A 246 -8.87 -2.78 -8.50
C ILE A 246 -7.45 -2.66 -7.95
N ALA A 247 -6.95 -3.67 -7.24
CA ALA A 247 -5.59 -3.67 -6.71
C ALA A 247 -4.55 -3.59 -7.85
N MET A 248 -4.75 -4.35 -8.93
CA MET A 248 -3.91 -4.28 -10.13
C MET A 248 -3.94 -2.89 -10.79
N ASP A 249 -5.12 -2.27 -10.92
CA ASP A 249 -5.29 -0.92 -11.51
C ASP A 249 -4.64 0.17 -10.65
N ALA A 250 -4.61 -0.03 -9.34
CA ALA A 250 -3.93 0.85 -8.40
C ALA A 250 -2.40 0.73 -8.43
N GLY A 251 -1.85 -0.28 -9.12
CA GLY A 251 -0.40 -0.51 -9.17
C GLY A 251 0.16 -1.22 -7.93
N ILE A 252 -0.66 -1.96 -7.21
CA ILE A 252 -0.22 -2.81 -6.08
C ILE A 252 0.77 -3.88 -6.58
N ASP A 253 1.83 -4.14 -5.81
CA ASP A 253 2.89 -5.11 -6.18
C ASP A 253 2.51 -6.54 -5.80
N PHE A 254 1.97 -6.69 -4.59
CA PHE A 254 1.67 -7.96 -3.96
C PHE A 254 0.24 -8.02 -3.42
N VAL A 255 -0.36 -9.21 -3.43
CA VAL A 255 -1.74 -9.43 -2.98
C VAL A 255 -1.83 -10.64 -2.06
N GLN A 256 -2.68 -10.51 -1.05
CA GLN A 256 -2.98 -11.56 -0.08
C GLN A 256 -4.48 -11.61 0.17
N GLY A 257 -5.05 -12.81 0.20
CA GLY A 257 -6.47 -13.00 0.49
C GLY A 257 -7.02 -14.31 -0.06
N TYR A 258 -8.24 -14.66 0.33
CA TYR A 258 -8.86 -15.94 -0.01
C TYR A 258 -9.12 -16.15 -1.50
N TYR A 259 -9.15 -15.08 -2.30
CA TYR A 259 -9.23 -15.19 -3.75
C TYR A 259 -7.98 -15.83 -4.36
N PHE A 260 -6.80 -15.63 -3.74
CA PHE A 260 -5.52 -16.18 -4.20
C PHE A 260 -5.10 -17.43 -3.43
N GLY A 261 -5.40 -17.49 -2.14
CA GLY A 261 -5.06 -18.65 -1.32
C GLY A 261 -5.51 -18.48 0.13
N ARG A 262 -6.07 -19.56 0.68
CA ARG A 262 -6.41 -19.63 2.11
C ARG A 262 -5.18 -20.04 2.92
N PRO A 263 -5.10 -19.68 4.22
CA PRO A 263 -4.06 -20.21 5.09
C PRO A 263 -4.11 -21.74 5.15
N THR A 264 -3.00 -22.40 4.88
CA THR A 264 -2.85 -23.86 4.96
C THR A 264 -1.79 -24.23 5.99
N SER A 265 -1.74 -25.50 6.41
CA SER A 265 -0.73 -25.91 7.41
C SER A 265 0.68 -26.11 6.84
N VAL A 266 0.82 -26.10 5.52
CA VAL A 266 2.10 -26.29 4.81
C VAL A 266 2.19 -25.23 3.72
N PRO A 267 3.27 -24.43 3.67
CA PRO A 267 3.47 -23.44 2.63
C PRO A 267 3.89 -24.14 1.34
N THR A 268 2.92 -24.51 0.50
CA THR A 268 3.18 -25.12 -0.81
C THR A 268 2.42 -24.37 -1.90
N GLU A 269 2.97 -24.39 -3.12
CA GLU A 269 2.27 -23.85 -4.30
C GLU A 269 1.07 -24.72 -4.72
N ALA A 270 1.00 -25.98 -4.28
CA ALA A 270 -0.04 -26.92 -4.70
C ALA A 270 -1.46 -26.43 -4.33
N ASP A 271 -1.59 -25.70 -3.22
CA ASP A 271 -2.85 -25.18 -2.71
C ASP A 271 -3.09 -23.69 -3.03
N ALA A 272 -2.16 -23.06 -3.78
CA ALA A 272 -2.15 -21.64 -4.05
C ALA A 272 -1.82 -21.39 -5.54
N SER A 273 -2.82 -21.02 -6.33
CA SER A 273 -2.61 -20.70 -7.75
C SER A 273 -2.99 -19.26 -8.08
N PHE A 274 -2.14 -18.63 -8.90
CA PHE A 274 -2.51 -17.34 -9.47
C PHE A 274 -3.68 -17.57 -10.46
N PRO A 275 -4.84 -16.90 -10.30
CA PRO A 275 -6.03 -17.23 -11.07
C PRO A 275 -5.82 -17.11 -12.59
N ASP A 276 -6.14 -18.19 -13.31
CA ASP A 276 -6.00 -18.24 -14.77
C ASP A 276 -6.83 -17.14 -15.44
N GLY A 277 -6.22 -16.49 -16.44
CA GLY A 277 -6.86 -15.43 -17.22
C GLY A 277 -7.09 -14.11 -16.48
N LEU A 278 -6.64 -13.96 -15.22
CA LEU A 278 -6.82 -12.70 -14.47
C LEU A 278 -6.17 -11.51 -15.19
N CYS A 279 -5.00 -11.70 -15.79
CA CYS A 279 -4.35 -10.66 -16.61
C CYS A 279 -5.18 -10.24 -17.83
N ASP A 280 -5.91 -11.17 -18.44
CA ASP A 280 -6.75 -10.89 -19.61
C ASP A 280 -7.99 -10.11 -19.21
N ARG A 281 -8.59 -10.50 -18.08
CA ARG A 281 -9.70 -9.77 -17.46
C ARG A 281 -9.28 -8.38 -16.99
N PHE A 282 -8.06 -8.23 -16.46
CA PHE A 282 -7.47 -6.93 -16.16
C PHE A 282 -7.29 -6.06 -17.40
N ARG A 283 -6.77 -6.61 -18.50
CA ARG A 283 -6.67 -5.86 -19.76
C ARG A 283 -8.03 -5.36 -20.23
N ALA A 284 -9.08 -6.20 -20.14
CA ALA A 284 -10.45 -5.80 -20.47
C ALA A 284 -11.00 -4.73 -19.51
N PHE A 285 -10.76 -4.87 -18.21
CA PHE A 285 -11.16 -3.94 -17.17
C PHE A 285 -10.52 -2.55 -17.34
N ALA A 286 -9.19 -2.49 -17.45
CA ALA A 286 -8.45 -1.25 -17.64
C ALA A 286 -8.84 -0.55 -18.95
N THR A 287 -9.05 -1.33 -20.02
CA THR A 287 -9.55 -0.80 -21.30
C THR A 287 -10.96 -0.24 -21.16
N GLY A 288 -11.86 -0.93 -20.45
CA GLY A 288 -13.24 -0.50 -20.24
C GLY A 288 -13.35 0.84 -19.50
N GLU A 289 -12.61 1.02 -18.41
CA GLU A 289 -12.58 2.27 -17.64
C GLU A 289 -11.96 3.42 -18.45
N ALA A 290 -10.81 3.18 -19.09
CA ALA A 290 -10.17 4.19 -19.93
C ALA A 290 -11.06 4.59 -21.12
N LEU A 291 -11.74 3.64 -21.76
CA LEU A 291 -12.67 3.92 -22.85
C LEU A 291 -13.90 4.68 -22.37
N ARG A 292 -14.47 4.37 -21.21
CA ARG A 292 -15.60 5.11 -20.65
C ARG A 292 -15.23 6.56 -20.41
N TYR A 293 -14.12 6.81 -19.70
CA TYR A 293 -13.63 8.16 -19.43
C TYR A 293 -13.36 8.95 -20.73
N ARG A 294 -12.64 8.35 -21.70
CA ARG A 294 -12.37 8.99 -22.99
C ARG A 294 -13.64 9.20 -23.82
N ARG A 295 -14.61 8.29 -23.77
CA ARG A 295 -15.88 8.41 -24.50
C ARG A 295 -16.73 9.56 -23.96
N GLU A 296 -16.78 9.71 -22.63
CA GLU A 296 -17.48 10.83 -22.00
C GLU A 296 -16.82 12.17 -22.34
N LEU A 297 -15.49 12.24 -22.39
CA LEU A 297 -14.76 13.48 -22.71
C LEU A 297 -14.72 13.84 -24.20
N ARG A 298 -14.77 12.84 -25.10
CA ARG A 298 -14.58 13.05 -26.55
C ARG A 298 -15.46 14.16 -27.12
N HIS A 299 -16.73 14.23 -26.70
CA HIS A 299 -17.64 15.27 -27.17
C HIS A 299 -17.20 16.67 -26.71
N TYR A 300 -16.77 16.80 -25.45
CA TYR A 300 -16.27 18.07 -24.90
C TYR A 300 -14.97 18.49 -25.59
N GLU A 301 -14.03 17.56 -25.82
CA GLU A 301 -12.78 17.82 -26.55
C GLU A 301 -13.05 18.36 -27.96
N GLN A 302 -13.96 17.73 -28.72
CA GLN A 302 -14.30 18.15 -30.09
C GLN A 302 -14.89 19.56 -30.16
N VAL A 303 -15.82 19.87 -29.25
CA VAL A 303 -16.45 21.20 -29.19
C VAL A 303 -15.44 22.24 -28.67
N PHE A 304 -14.58 21.86 -27.72
CA PHE A 304 -13.49 22.69 -27.20
C PHE A 304 -12.47 23.06 -28.28
N GLU A 305 -12.00 22.10 -29.08
CA GLU A 305 -11.09 22.35 -30.21
C GLU A 305 -11.71 23.24 -31.28
N THR A 306 -13.02 23.10 -31.51
CA THR A 306 -13.75 23.96 -32.45
C THR A 306 -13.83 25.40 -31.93
N ALA A 307 -14.11 25.59 -30.64
CA ALA A 307 -14.05 26.91 -30.00
C ALA A 307 -12.63 27.50 -30.05
N ALA A 308 -11.60 26.69 -29.76
CA ALA A 308 -10.19 27.11 -29.82
C ALA A 308 -9.81 27.65 -31.21
N ARG A 309 -10.18 26.92 -32.28
CA ARG A 309 -9.95 27.36 -33.68
C ARG A 309 -10.67 28.65 -34.02
N ARG A 310 -11.92 28.82 -33.56
CA ARG A 310 -12.70 30.06 -33.74
C ARG A 310 -12.04 31.26 -33.04
N ILE A 311 -11.57 31.08 -31.80
CA ILE A 311 -10.86 32.14 -31.06
C ILE A 311 -9.55 32.50 -31.76
N ALA A 312 -8.77 31.49 -32.20
CA ALA A 312 -7.53 31.71 -32.93
C ALA A 312 -7.77 32.46 -34.27
N ALA A 313 -8.92 32.24 -34.91
CA ALA A 313 -9.35 32.97 -36.11
C ALA A 313 -9.87 34.41 -35.83
N GLY A 314 -9.82 34.87 -34.58
CA GLY A 314 -10.21 36.23 -34.19
C GLY A 314 -11.68 36.39 -33.79
N GLN A 315 -12.45 35.30 -33.70
CA GLN A 315 -13.82 35.38 -33.19
C GLN A 315 -13.81 35.73 -31.69
N PRO A 316 -14.70 36.63 -31.21
CA PRO A 316 -14.79 36.96 -29.79
C PRO A 316 -15.04 35.70 -28.93
N PRO A 317 -14.33 35.51 -27.80
CA PRO A 317 -14.46 34.31 -26.96
C PRO A 317 -15.89 33.98 -26.55
N GLN A 318 -16.71 34.99 -26.23
CA GLN A 318 -18.12 34.81 -25.87
C GLN A 318 -18.92 34.06 -26.95
N ALA A 319 -18.70 34.40 -28.22
CA ALA A 319 -19.40 33.80 -29.35
C ALA A 319 -18.79 32.44 -29.73
N ALA A 320 -17.47 32.31 -29.65
CA ALA A 320 -16.78 31.07 -29.96
C ALA A 320 -17.14 29.93 -28.98
N CYS A 321 -17.28 30.25 -27.68
CA CYS A 321 -17.55 29.29 -26.62
C CYS A 321 -19.04 29.00 -26.39
N GLN A 322 -19.97 29.67 -27.09
CA GLN A 322 -21.40 29.58 -26.81
C GLN A 322 -21.94 28.14 -26.84
N GLU A 323 -21.51 27.36 -27.82
CA GLU A 323 -21.88 25.94 -27.96
C GLU A 323 -21.35 25.11 -26.78
N LEU A 324 -20.08 25.32 -26.41
CA LEU A 324 -19.42 24.63 -25.31
C LEU A 324 -20.10 24.94 -23.97
N LEU A 325 -20.40 26.20 -23.71
CA LEU A 325 -21.05 26.66 -22.46
C LEU A 325 -22.49 26.13 -22.29
N CYS A 326 -23.10 25.59 -23.35
CA CYS A 326 -24.41 24.94 -23.27
C CYS A 326 -24.31 23.46 -22.89
N LEU A 327 -23.12 22.85 -22.85
CA LEU A 327 -22.96 21.44 -22.54
C LEU A 327 -23.16 21.16 -21.03
N PRO A 328 -23.74 20.02 -20.63
CA PRO A 328 -24.20 19.79 -19.26
C PRO A 328 -23.13 19.86 -18.17
N ARG A 329 -21.89 19.50 -18.49
CA ARG A 329 -20.77 19.48 -17.53
C ARG A 329 -19.90 20.73 -17.59
N VAL A 330 -20.07 21.63 -18.57
CA VAL A 330 -19.20 22.80 -18.67
C VAL A 330 -19.54 23.78 -17.56
N GLU A 331 -18.55 24.17 -16.76
CA GLU A 331 -18.71 25.16 -15.71
C GLU A 331 -18.37 26.56 -16.22
N ARG A 332 -17.21 26.67 -16.87
CA ARG A 332 -16.71 27.94 -17.38
C ARG A 332 -15.62 27.76 -18.42
N CYS A 333 -15.43 28.79 -19.24
CA CYS A 333 -14.28 28.95 -20.11
C CYS A 333 -13.49 30.20 -19.72
N PHE A 334 -12.16 30.17 -19.87
CA PHE A 334 -11.29 31.30 -19.57
C PHE A 334 -10.02 31.26 -20.43
N ILE A 335 -9.36 32.41 -20.56
CA ILE A 335 -8.14 32.56 -21.37
C ILE A 335 -7.04 33.13 -20.49
N LEU A 336 -5.85 32.59 -20.63
CA LEU A 336 -4.64 33.02 -19.95
C LEU A 336 -3.64 33.60 -20.97
N ASP A 337 -2.82 34.57 -20.55
CA ASP A 337 -1.66 34.99 -21.33
C ASP A 337 -0.47 34.01 -21.18
N GLY A 338 0.65 34.35 -21.81
CA GLY A 338 1.87 33.54 -21.81
C GLY A 338 2.52 33.37 -20.43
N ASP A 339 2.19 34.24 -19.48
CA ASP A 339 2.68 34.21 -18.10
C ASP A 339 1.63 33.62 -17.14
N GLY A 340 0.48 33.19 -17.66
CA GLY A 340 -0.59 32.57 -16.90
C GLY A 340 -1.54 33.54 -16.21
N HIS A 341 -1.48 34.84 -16.49
CA HIS A 341 -2.48 35.79 -15.99
C HIS A 341 -3.79 35.62 -16.75
N GLN A 342 -4.88 35.66 -16.00
CA GLN A 342 -6.20 35.57 -16.61
C GLN A 342 -6.56 36.83 -17.39
N LEU A 343 -6.97 36.64 -18.65
CA LEU A 343 -7.45 37.68 -19.55
C LEU A 343 -8.97 37.77 -19.49
N GLY A 344 -9.48 38.90 -18.98
CA GLY A 344 -10.91 39.15 -18.85
C GLY A 344 -11.58 38.31 -17.76
N ASP A 345 -12.92 38.33 -17.75
CA ASP A 345 -13.72 37.60 -16.77
C ASP A 345 -14.01 36.16 -17.24
N ASN A 346 -14.38 35.29 -16.30
CA ASN A 346 -14.80 33.92 -16.62
C ASN A 346 -16.06 33.94 -17.50
N LEU A 347 -16.04 33.14 -18.57
CA LEU A 347 -17.24 32.84 -19.35
C LEU A 347 -18.00 31.73 -18.63
N MET A 348 -18.97 32.09 -17.80
CA MET A 348 -19.71 31.13 -16.99
C MET A 348 -20.79 30.40 -17.81
N ALA A 349 -20.94 29.10 -17.59
CA ALA A 349 -22.16 28.39 -17.98
C ALA A 349 -23.34 28.84 -17.09
N LYS A 350 -24.56 28.42 -17.41
CA LYS A 350 -25.80 28.84 -16.70
C LYS A 350 -25.89 28.37 -15.23
N ARG A 351 -24.84 27.79 -14.65
CA ARG A 351 -24.80 27.34 -13.26
C ARG A 351 -24.31 28.45 -12.33
N THR A 352 -25.02 28.63 -11.22
CA THR A 352 -24.62 29.57 -10.18
C THR A 352 -23.50 28.94 -9.34
N PRO A 353 -22.39 29.66 -9.08
CA PRO A 353 -21.37 29.21 -8.14
C PRO A 353 -21.95 28.94 -6.74
N ASP A 354 -21.36 28.00 -6.00
CA ASP A 354 -21.73 27.80 -4.60
C ASP A 354 -21.35 29.05 -3.80
N PRO A 355 -22.31 29.73 -3.13
CA PRO A 355 -22.05 30.97 -2.42
C PRO A 355 -21.04 30.81 -1.27
N ARG A 356 -20.84 29.59 -0.74
CA ARG A 356 -19.84 29.32 0.31
C ARG A 356 -18.39 29.51 -0.16
N PHE A 357 -18.16 29.43 -1.47
CA PHE A 357 -16.83 29.58 -2.10
C PHE A 357 -16.67 30.94 -2.81
N GLN A 358 -17.55 31.90 -2.53
CA GLN A 358 -17.53 33.23 -3.16
C GLN A 358 -16.17 33.96 -3.10
N PRO A 359 -15.36 33.88 -2.03
CA PRO A 359 -14.03 34.50 -2.02
C PRO A 359 -13.08 33.99 -3.11
N LEU A 360 -13.35 32.80 -3.67
CA LEU A 360 -12.56 32.17 -4.74
C LEU A 360 -13.21 32.35 -6.13
N ALA A 361 -14.38 32.99 -6.22
CA ALA A 361 -15.09 33.20 -7.48
C ALA A 361 -14.50 34.34 -8.32
N GLU A 362 -13.89 35.34 -7.69
CA GLU A 362 -13.21 36.43 -8.38
C GLU A 362 -11.83 35.97 -8.90
N ALA A 363 -11.75 35.70 -10.20
CA ALA A 363 -10.52 35.26 -10.86
C ALA A 363 -9.77 36.39 -11.57
N ARG A 364 -10.26 37.63 -11.49
CA ARG A 364 -9.63 38.79 -12.13
C ARG A 364 -8.28 39.06 -11.48
N GLY A 365 -7.21 39.07 -12.27
CA GLY A 365 -5.83 39.18 -11.77
C GLY A 365 -5.25 37.89 -11.19
N ALA A 366 -5.96 36.76 -11.28
CA ALA A 366 -5.42 35.47 -10.84
C ALA A 366 -4.29 35.00 -11.77
N VAL A 367 -3.27 34.39 -11.16
CA VAL A 367 -2.11 33.82 -11.85
C VAL A 367 -2.15 32.30 -11.78
N TRP A 368 -2.27 31.67 -12.93
CA TRP A 368 -2.47 30.23 -13.09
C TRP A 368 -1.21 29.49 -13.58
N SER A 369 -0.08 30.18 -13.69
CA SER A 369 1.20 29.63 -14.21
C SER A 369 1.69 28.37 -13.48
N ARG A 370 1.35 28.22 -12.20
CA ARG A 370 1.69 27.03 -11.39
C ARG A 370 0.86 25.78 -11.71
N LYS A 371 -0.25 25.91 -12.44
CA LYS A 371 -1.17 24.79 -12.67
C LYS A 371 -0.64 23.84 -13.76
N PRO A 372 -0.77 22.51 -13.56
CA PRO A 372 -0.27 21.53 -14.53
C PRO A 372 -0.86 21.68 -15.93
N TYR A 373 -2.16 21.99 -16.04
CA TYR A 373 -2.82 22.19 -17.34
C TYR A 373 -2.18 23.32 -18.15
N PHE A 374 -1.85 24.44 -17.50
CA PHE A 374 -1.21 25.59 -18.13
C PHE A 374 0.20 25.23 -18.61
N ARG A 375 1.02 24.67 -17.71
CA ARG A 375 2.41 24.31 -18.03
C ARG A 375 2.49 23.31 -19.19
N ARG A 376 1.59 22.33 -19.23
CA ARG A 376 1.50 21.34 -20.31
C ARG A 376 1.07 21.97 -21.63
N ALA A 377 0.07 22.86 -21.61
CA ALA A 377 -0.38 23.54 -22.83
C ALA A 377 0.71 24.46 -23.41
N ILE A 378 1.51 25.12 -22.57
CA ILE A 378 2.67 25.90 -23.02
C ILE A 378 3.76 25.00 -23.62
N ALA A 379 4.04 23.84 -23.01
CA ALA A 379 5.09 22.92 -23.47
C ALA A 379 4.70 22.14 -24.74
N GLU A 380 3.42 21.84 -24.94
CA GLU A 380 2.87 21.08 -26.06
C GLU A 380 1.74 21.87 -26.75
N PRO A 381 2.06 22.90 -27.55
CA PRO A 381 1.10 23.89 -28.01
C PRO A 381 0.00 23.36 -28.94
N ASP A 382 0.33 22.36 -29.76
CA ASP A 382 -0.58 21.81 -30.78
C ASP A 382 -1.50 20.67 -30.26
N ARG A 383 -1.54 20.48 -28.93
CA ARG A 383 -2.25 19.35 -28.33
C ARG A 383 -3.15 19.78 -27.19
N VAL A 384 -4.40 19.33 -27.23
CA VAL A 384 -5.32 19.46 -26.10
C VAL A 384 -4.78 18.66 -24.91
N GLN A 385 -4.61 19.35 -23.80
CA GLN A 385 -4.21 18.79 -22.52
C GLN A 385 -5.44 18.57 -21.66
N VAL A 386 -5.53 17.39 -21.06
CA VAL A 386 -6.63 16.99 -20.18
C VAL A 386 -6.08 16.67 -18.81
N THR A 387 -6.64 17.27 -17.75
CA THR A 387 -6.26 16.90 -16.38
C THR A 387 -6.95 15.63 -15.92
N ARG A 388 -6.36 14.92 -14.96
CA ARG A 388 -7.15 14.02 -14.10
C ARG A 388 -8.17 14.84 -13.30
N PRO A 389 -9.28 14.24 -12.84
CA PRO A 389 -10.22 14.93 -11.95
C PRO A 389 -9.49 15.49 -10.71
N TYR A 390 -9.68 16.79 -10.43
CA TYR A 390 -9.12 17.47 -9.26
C TYR A 390 -10.11 18.50 -8.70
N LEU A 391 -9.99 18.87 -7.42
CA LEU A 391 -10.81 19.92 -6.85
C LEU A 391 -10.38 21.29 -7.38
N SER A 392 -11.28 22.00 -8.07
CA SER A 392 -11.00 23.35 -8.56
C SER A 392 -10.91 24.34 -7.39
N LEU A 393 -10.00 25.31 -7.47
CA LEU A 393 -9.94 26.38 -6.46
C LEU A 393 -11.20 27.25 -6.46
N THR A 394 -11.81 27.43 -7.61
CA THR A 394 -12.93 28.36 -7.81
C THR A 394 -14.30 27.67 -7.77
N GLY A 395 -14.34 26.38 -7.41
CA GLY A 395 -15.54 25.56 -7.43
C GLY A 395 -15.60 24.61 -6.22
N ALA A 396 -16.81 24.22 -5.82
CA ALA A 396 -17.03 23.29 -4.72
C ALA A 396 -16.86 21.81 -5.11
N ASN A 397 -16.65 21.54 -6.41
CA ASN A 397 -16.73 20.21 -6.99
C ASN A 397 -15.42 19.79 -7.68
N MET A 398 -15.29 18.47 -7.83
CA MET A 398 -14.26 17.86 -8.67
C MET A 398 -14.45 18.30 -10.12
N CYS A 399 -13.37 18.71 -10.78
CA CYS A 399 -13.39 19.16 -12.17
C CYS A 399 -12.31 18.47 -13.01
N VAL A 400 -12.54 18.45 -14.33
CA VAL A 400 -11.54 18.15 -15.35
C VAL A 400 -11.32 19.41 -16.16
N THR A 401 -10.07 19.84 -16.31
CA THR A 401 -9.72 20.99 -17.14
C THR A 401 -9.18 20.52 -18.48
N LEU A 402 -9.75 21.02 -19.58
CA LEU A 402 -9.13 20.97 -20.91
C LEU A 402 -8.39 22.27 -21.16
N SER A 403 -7.19 22.19 -21.74
CA SER A 403 -6.41 23.38 -22.10
C SER A 403 -5.63 23.20 -23.39
N ILE A 404 -5.45 24.28 -24.15
CA ILE A 404 -4.66 24.30 -25.40
C ILE A 404 -4.01 25.66 -25.58
N GLN A 405 -2.81 25.71 -26.15
CA GLN A 405 -2.21 26.97 -26.55
C GLN A 405 -2.86 27.46 -27.85
N LEU A 406 -3.22 28.74 -27.88
CA LEU A 406 -3.70 29.41 -29.07
C LEU A 406 -2.54 30.14 -29.76
N PRO A 407 -2.35 29.95 -31.08
CA PRO A 407 -1.42 30.76 -31.84
C PRO A 407 -1.98 32.17 -31.97
N THR A 408 -1.36 33.17 -31.34
CA THR A 408 -1.79 34.57 -31.46
C THR A 408 -0.62 35.48 -31.82
N ALA A 409 -0.89 36.54 -32.59
CA ALA A 409 0.12 37.53 -32.99
C ALA A 409 0.71 38.32 -31.80
N THR A 410 0.01 38.34 -30.67
CA THR A 410 0.40 39.08 -29.45
C THR A 410 1.19 38.25 -28.44
N GLY A 411 1.63 37.03 -28.82
CA GLY A 411 2.27 36.07 -27.93
C GLY A 411 1.39 34.85 -27.61
N PRO A 412 1.91 33.86 -26.87
CA PRO A 412 1.15 32.66 -26.55
C PRO A 412 -0.03 33.00 -25.62
N ARG A 413 -1.17 32.39 -25.88
CA ARG A 413 -2.33 32.40 -24.96
C ARG A 413 -2.75 30.98 -24.70
N VAL A 414 -3.32 30.70 -23.52
CA VAL A 414 -3.84 29.38 -23.18
C VAL A 414 -5.33 29.47 -22.98
N TYR A 415 -6.09 28.76 -23.81
CA TYR A 415 -7.53 28.63 -23.66
C TYR A 415 -7.86 27.44 -22.79
N CYS A 416 -8.74 27.62 -21.81
CA CYS A 416 -9.12 26.61 -20.83
C CYS A 416 -10.64 26.47 -20.71
N VAL A 417 -11.11 25.27 -20.38
CA VAL A 417 -12.48 25.00 -19.91
C VAL A 417 -12.44 24.07 -18.72
N ASP A 418 -13.25 24.37 -17.71
CA ASP A 418 -13.48 23.49 -16.56
C ASP A 418 -14.79 22.71 -16.75
N LEU A 419 -14.71 21.39 -16.56
CA LEU A 419 -15.83 20.46 -16.63
C LEU A 419 -16.13 19.89 -15.24
N ASP A 420 -17.37 19.99 -14.78
CA ASP A 420 -17.86 19.35 -13.57
C ASP A 420 -17.81 17.82 -13.70
N TRP A 421 -17.05 17.19 -12.81
CA TRP A 421 -16.75 15.76 -12.82
C TRP A 421 -16.94 15.15 -11.43
N PRO A 422 -18.19 15.07 -10.94
CA PRO A 422 -18.51 14.51 -9.63
C PRO A 422 -17.98 13.08 -9.49
N ALA A 423 -17.62 12.74 -8.25
CA ALA A 423 -16.96 11.49 -7.87
C ALA A 423 -17.81 10.24 -8.15
#